data_AF-A0AA38SDP2-F1
#
_entry.id   AF-A0AA38SDP2-F1
#
_cell.length_a   1.000
_cell.length_b   1.000
_cell.length_c   1.000
_cell.angle_alpha   90.00
_cell.angle_beta   90.00
_cell.angle_gamma   90.00
#
_symmetry.space_group_name_H-M   'P 1'
#
loop_
_entity.id
_entity.type
_entity.pdbx_description
1 polymer ?
#
loop_
_entity_poly.entity_id
_entity_poly.type
_entity_poly.pdbx_seq_one_letter_code
_entity_poly.pdbx_strand_id
1 'polypeptide(L)'
;YTLIKRLPEETPASLNLKTLRTGDPDHNAESALYAAIWAALLSTPAASPDWDSGLESFLNRFALQYGEDAWIVERHLLPLYDRFVAHPAQAGRHRVGWENVGEILRMLENLDARRPAVNRRYTEEIARRVPYRIGQVFRHRRYGYVGVINGWAAAGLAGLPTPHFVEDGDEDVGEEGGGEGVRDGRRGRTYYTCLRPNCDRLRLAQETIEIITDPSLIPKQLFFVAGKFFKRFDRETCTFVSNIREFYPDD
;
A
#
# COMPACT_ATOMS: atom_id res chain seq x y z
N TYR A 1 3.84 -35.54 -21.12
CA TYR A 1 4.26 -34.49 -20.18
C TYR A 1 3.83 -34.85 -18.75
N THR A 2 4.29 -36.00 -18.22
CA THR A 2 3.73 -36.51 -16.95
C THR A 2 4.74 -37.38 -16.21
N LEU A 3 5.74 -36.74 -15.62
CA LEU A 3 6.53 -37.29 -14.53
C LEU A 3 6.85 -36.15 -13.56
N ILE A 4 5.81 -35.66 -12.85
CA ILE A 4 6.06 -34.91 -11.61
C ILE A 4 6.54 -35.96 -10.61
N LYS A 5 7.86 -36.03 -10.39
CA LYS A 5 8.45 -36.80 -9.29
C LYS A 5 7.82 -36.29 -8.00
N ARG A 6 6.86 -37.03 -7.44
CA ARG A 6 6.28 -36.74 -6.12
C ARG A 6 7.38 -37.05 -5.09
N LEU A 7 7.86 -36.01 -4.40
CA LEU A 7 8.66 -36.18 -3.20
C LEU A 7 7.83 -36.94 -2.15
N PRO A 8 8.45 -37.84 -1.35
CA PRO A 8 7.76 -38.52 -0.25
C PRO A 8 7.04 -37.49 0.65
N GLU A 9 5.81 -37.80 1.05
CA GLU A 9 4.91 -36.85 1.73
C GLU A 9 5.46 -36.28 3.04
N GLU A 10 6.46 -36.93 3.64
CA GLU A 10 7.09 -36.56 4.91
C GLU A 10 8.44 -35.83 4.77
N THR A 11 8.91 -35.58 3.54
CA THR A 11 10.18 -34.88 3.35
C THR A 11 10.01 -33.40 3.67
N PRO A 12 10.92 -32.70 4.39
CA PRO A 12 10.78 -31.27 4.66
C PRO A 12 10.62 -30.41 3.39
N ALA A 13 11.17 -30.87 2.25
CA ALA A 13 10.95 -30.27 0.94
C ALA A 13 9.50 -30.37 0.43
N SER A 14 8.79 -31.47 0.73
CA SER A 14 7.39 -31.64 0.35
C SER A 14 6.48 -30.73 1.18
N LEU A 15 6.81 -30.48 2.45
CA LEU A 15 6.09 -29.54 3.31
C LEU A 15 6.24 -28.11 2.78
N ASN A 16 7.47 -27.67 2.45
CA ASN A 16 7.71 -26.36 1.85
C ASN A 16 7.01 -26.20 0.50
N LEU A 17 6.98 -27.25 -0.33
CA LEU A 17 6.24 -27.24 -1.60
C LEU A 17 4.73 -27.20 -1.40
N LYS A 18 4.20 -27.92 -0.39
CA LYS A 18 2.79 -27.81 0.00
C LYS A 18 2.48 -26.38 0.42
N THR A 19 3.30 -25.76 1.28
CA THR A 19 3.14 -24.36 1.70
C THR A 19 3.21 -23.37 0.53
N LEU A 20 4.15 -23.55 -0.39
CA LEU A 20 4.23 -22.72 -1.61
C LEU A 20 2.98 -22.86 -2.50
N ARG A 21 2.40 -24.07 -2.57
CA ARG A 21 1.20 -24.34 -3.38
C ARG A 21 -0.09 -23.86 -2.71
N THR A 22 -0.17 -23.94 -1.38
CA THR A 22 -1.33 -23.49 -0.63
C THR A 22 -1.32 -21.99 -0.38
N GLY A 23 -0.16 -21.33 -0.47
CA GLY A 23 -0.04 -19.90 -0.19
C GLY A 23 -0.35 -19.55 1.27
N ASP A 24 -0.62 -18.27 1.51
CA ASP A 24 -1.05 -17.76 2.80
C ASP A 24 -2.58 -17.86 2.94
N PRO A 25 -3.11 -18.51 4.00
CA PRO A 25 -4.55 -18.73 4.13
C PRO A 25 -5.34 -17.43 4.28
N ASP A 26 -4.77 -16.43 4.98
CA ASP A 26 -5.43 -15.14 5.19
C ASP A 26 -5.50 -14.37 3.87
N HIS A 27 -4.39 -14.31 3.12
CA HIS A 27 -4.37 -13.71 1.79
C HIS A 27 -5.32 -14.41 0.81
N ASN A 28 -5.37 -15.75 0.83
CA ASN A 28 -6.31 -16.50 -0.03
C ASN A 28 -7.77 -16.19 0.32
N ALA A 29 -8.09 -16.03 1.60
CA ALA A 29 -9.43 -15.67 2.04
C ALA A 29 -9.80 -14.26 1.58
N GLU A 30 -8.89 -13.29 1.71
CA GLU A 30 -9.10 -11.92 1.22
C GLU A 30 -9.27 -11.88 -0.31
N SER A 31 -8.44 -12.62 -1.06
CA SER A 31 -8.57 -12.73 -2.52
C SER A 31 -9.88 -13.40 -2.93
N ALA A 32 -10.32 -14.44 -2.21
CA ALA A 32 -11.62 -15.09 -2.46
C ALA A 32 -12.79 -14.14 -2.19
N LEU A 33 -12.72 -13.36 -1.11
CA LEU A 33 -13.72 -12.35 -0.78
C LEU A 33 -13.77 -11.24 -1.84
N TYR A 34 -12.61 -10.72 -2.24
CA TYR A 34 -12.51 -9.72 -3.29
C TYR A 34 -13.09 -10.23 -4.62
N ALA A 35 -12.79 -11.48 -5.00
CA ALA A 35 -13.37 -12.12 -6.18
C ALA A 35 -14.91 -12.29 -6.07
N ALA A 36 -15.42 -12.63 -4.88
CA ALA A 36 -16.86 -12.75 -4.63
C ALA A 36 -17.57 -11.39 -4.76
N ILE A 37 -16.96 -10.31 -4.25
CA ILE A 37 -17.49 -8.94 -4.39
C ILE A 37 -17.51 -8.53 -5.86
N TRP A 38 -16.44 -8.80 -6.61
CA TRP A 38 -16.41 -8.62 -8.07
C TRP A 38 -17.57 -9.34 -8.76
N ALA A 39 -17.76 -10.63 -8.46
CA ALA A 39 -18.82 -11.43 -9.06
C ALA A 39 -20.21 -10.88 -8.72
N ALA A 40 -20.44 -10.47 -7.47
CA ALA A 40 -21.69 -9.86 -7.03
C ALA A 40 -21.94 -8.53 -7.75
N LEU A 41 -20.93 -7.67 -7.88
CA LEU A 41 -21.03 -6.38 -8.53
C LEU A 41 -21.33 -6.49 -10.03
N LEU A 42 -20.74 -7.48 -10.71
CA LEU A 42 -20.99 -7.75 -12.12
C LEU A 42 -22.32 -8.46 -12.38
N SER A 43 -22.81 -9.23 -11.42
CA SER A 43 -24.10 -9.95 -11.53
C SER A 43 -25.30 -9.09 -11.14
N THR A 44 -25.09 -8.06 -10.33
CA THR A 44 -26.14 -7.16 -9.86
C THR A 44 -26.38 -6.09 -10.91
N PRO A 45 -27.64 -5.86 -11.34
CA PRO A 45 -27.93 -4.77 -12.27
C PRO A 45 -27.52 -3.41 -11.69
N ALA A 46 -26.79 -2.61 -12.46
CA ALA A 46 -26.28 -1.30 -11.99
C ALA A 46 -27.39 -0.33 -11.53
N ALA A 47 -28.64 -0.50 -11.97
CA ALA A 47 -29.77 0.31 -11.54
C ALA A 47 -30.32 -0.06 -10.14
N SER A 48 -29.89 -1.21 -9.57
CA SER A 48 -30.35 -1.68 -8.26
C SER A 48 -29.69 -0.90 -7.13
N PRO A 49 -30.40 -0.57 -6.03
CA PRO A 49 -29.78 0.03 -4.84
C PRO A 49 -28.71 -0.88 -4.21
N ASP A 50 -28.83 -2.21 -4.34
CA ASP A 50 -27.86 -3.16 -3.80
C ASP A 50 -26.49 -3.06 -4.48
N TRP A 51 -26.48 -2.59 -5.74
CA TRP A 51 -25.24 -2.39 -6.50
C TRP A 51 -24.37 -1.30 -5.87
N ASP A 52 -25.00 -0.25 -5.33
CA ASP A 52 -24.32 0.90 -4.73
C ASP A 52 -23.60 0.53 -3.43
N SER A 53 -24.25 -0.23 -2.54
CA SER A 53 -23.61 -0.76 -1.33
C SER A 53 -22.49 -1.76 -1.64
N GLY A 54 -22.66 -2.55 -2.70
CA GLY A 54 -21.62 -3.43 -3.22
C GLY A 54 -20.42 -2.64 -3.75
N LEU A 55 -20.66 -1.54 -4.47
CA LEU A 55 -19.62 -0.67 -5.02
C LEU A 55 -18.78 -0.02 -3.92
N GLU A 56 -19.38 0.49 -2.86
CA GLU A 56 -18.64 1.09 -1.73
C GLU A 56 -17.70 0.06 -1.07
N SER A 57 -18.22 -1.15 -0.83
CA SER A 57 -17.43 -2.26 -0.28
C SER A 57 -16.28 -2.66 -1.22
N PHE A 58 -16.53 -2.61 -2.53
CA PHE A 58 -15.54 -2.90 -3.55
C PHE A 58 -14.42 -1.85 -3.59
N LEU A 59 -14.77 -0.56 -3.71
CA LEU A 59 -13.80 0.53 -3.89
C LEU A 59 -12.84 0.66 -2.71
N ASN A 60 -13.35 0.48 -1.48
CA ASN A 60 -12.51 0.47 -0.28
C ASN A 60 -11.41 -0.60 -0.34
N ARG A 61 -11.72 -1.80 -0.85
CA ARG A 61 -10.75 -2.90 -0.98
C ARG A 61 -9.81 -2.71 -2.16
N PHE A 62 -10.37 -2.34 -3.32
CA PHE A 62 -9.62 -2.08 -4.54
C PHE A 62 -8.53 -1.04 -4.29
N ALA A 63 -8.89 0.11 -3.74
CA ALA A 63 -7.96 1.22 -3.53
C ALA A 63 -6.82 0.87 -2.55
N LEU A 64 -7.11 0.09 -1.49
CA LEU A 64 -6.15 -0.23 -0.44
C LEU A 64 -5.22 -1.41 -0.75
N GLN A 65 -5.66 -2.38 -1.56
CA GLN A 65 -4.96 -3.67 -1.68
C GLN A 65 -4.71 -4.12 -3.12
N TYR A 66 -5.58 -3.73 -4.07
CA TYR A 66 -5.61 -4.29 -5.42
C TYR A 66 -5.49 -3.22 -6.51
N GLY A 67 -4.66 -2.19 -6.28
CA GLY A 67 -4.46 -1.11 -7.26
C GLY A 67 -3.95 -1.60 -8.63
N GLU A 68 -3.27 -2.75 -8.66
CA GLU A 68 -2.86 -3.44 -9.90
C GLU A 68 -4.02 -3.85 -10.81
N ASP A 69 -5.24 -3.98 -10.30
CA ASP A 69 -6.43 -4.32 -11.08
C ASP A 69 -7.07 -3.11 -11.77
N ALA A 70 -6.42 -1.94 -11.74
CA ALA A 70 -6.93 -0.70 -12.33
C ALA A 70 -7.42 -0.90 -13.77
N TRP A 71 -6.71 -1.68 -14.58
CA TRP A 71 -7.10 -1.94 -15.96
C TRP A 71 -8.42 -2.71 -16.09
N ILE A 72 -8.71 -3.66 -15.17
CA ILE A 72 -9.96 -4.43 -15.16
C ILE A 72 -11.10 -3.53 -14.69
N VAL A 73 -10.84 -2.70 -13.67
CA VAL A 73 -11.78 -1.69 -13.16
C VAL A 73 -12.16 -0.70 -14.26
N GLU A 74 -11.18 -0.17 -14.96
CA GLU A 74 -11.39 0.74 -16.09
C GLU A 74 -12.20 0.08 -17.20
N ARG A 75 -11.88 -1.16 -17.58
CA ARG A 75 -12.55 -1.84 -18.69
C ARG A 75 -13.97 -2.30 -18.38
N HIS A 76 -14.21 -2.78 -17.15
CA HIS A 76 -15.44 -3.50 -16.82
C HIS A 76 -16.33 -2.76 -15.81
N LEU A 77 -15.74 -2.07 -14.83
CA LEU A 77 -16.53 -1.40 -13.79
C LEU A 77 -16.89 0.04 -14.18
N LEU A 78 -15.96 0.79 -14.75
CA LEU A 78 -16.19 2.19 -15.12
C LEU A 78 -17.42 2.37 -16.06
N PRO A 79 -17.65 1.53 -17.09
CA PRO A 79 -18.84 1.67 -17.92
C PRO A 79 -20.16 1.39 -17.19
N LEU A 80 -20.13 0.54 -16.15
CA LEU A 80 -21.30 0.27 -15.30
C LEU A 80 -21.55 1.45 -14.36
N TYR A 81 -20.48 2.01 -13.80
CA TYR A 81 -20.52 3.20 -12.96
C TYR A 81 -21.07 4.42 -13.72
N ASP A 82 -20.62 4.66 -14.95
CA ASP A 82 -21.12 5.77 -15.77
C ASP A 82 -22.63 5.65 -16.03
N ARG A 83 -23.12 4.42 -16.27
CA ARG A 83 -24.56 4.16 -16.42
C ARG A 83 -25.32 4.38 -15.11
N PHE A 84 -24.74 4.01 -13.98
CA PHE A 84 -25.32 4.22 -12.66
C PHE A 84 -25.46 5.72 -12.35
N VAL A 85 -24.39 6.49 -12.55
CA VAL A 85 -24.38 7.94 -12.31
C VAL A 85 -25.31 8.69 -13.29
N ALA A 86 -25.39 8.24 -14.55
CA ALA A 86 -26.31 8.81 -15.53
C ALA A 86 -27.80 8.51 -15.25
N HIS A 87 -28.11 7.60 -14.31
CA HIS A 87 -29.49 7.21 -14.06
C HIS A 87 -30.25 8.30 -13.28
N PRO A 88 -31.45 8.73 -13.72
CA PRO A 88 -32.17 9.85 -13.10
C PRO A 88 -32.51 9.65 -11.62
N ALA A 89 -32.74 8.40 -11.20
CA ALA A 89 -33.00 8.05 -9.80
C ALA A 89 -31.79 8.26 -8.87
N GLN A 90 -30.59 8.37 -9.45
CA GLN A 90 -29.31 8.51 -8.74
C GLN A 90 -28.63 9.87 -9.00
N ALA A 91 -29.22 10.71 -9.85
CA ALA A 91 -28.68 11.99 -10.32
C ALA A 91 -28.45 13.06 -9.22
N GLY A 92 -28.71 12.75 -7.94
CA GLY A 92 -28.41 13.59 -6.78
C GLY A 92 -27.27 13.08 -5.89
N ARG A 93 -26.70 11.89 -6.15
CA ARG A 93 -25.59 11.35 -5.36
C ARG A 93 -24.26 11.79 -5.96
N HIS A 94 -23.64 12.79 -5.33
CA HIS A 94 -22.32 13.28 -5.71
C HIS A 94 -21.23 12.44 -5.02
N ARG A 95 -20.72 11.43 -5.72
CA ARG A 95 -19.55 10.64 -5.28
C ARG A 95 -18.27 11.37 -5.67
N VAL A 96 -17.40 11.59 -4.69
CA VAL A 96 -16.11 12.29 -4.84
C VAL A 96 -14.98 11.49 -4.20
N GLY A 97 -13.74 11.73 -4.63
CA GLY A 97 -12.55 11.10 -4.06
C GLY A 97 -12.63 9.58 -4.14
N TRP A 98 -12.54 8.92 -2.98
CA TRP A 98 -12.50 7.46 -2.82
C TRP A 98 -13.80 6.72 -3.12
N GLU A 99 -14.88 7.46 -3.35
CA GLU A 99 -16.18 6.89 -3.70
C GLU A 99 -16.44 6.92 -5.21
N ASN A 100 -15.57 7.59 -5.97
CA ASN A 100 -15.70 7.80 -7.41
C ASN A 100 -14.68 6.96 -8.19
N VAL A 101 -15.18 6.06 -9.03
CA VAL A 101 -14.34 5.12 -9.81
C VAL A 101 -13.35 5.87 -10.72
N GLY A 102 -13.83 6.88 -11.45
CA GLY A 102 -13.01 7.64 -12.38
C GLY A 102 -11.92 8.45 -11.69
N GLU A 103 -12.23 9.03 -10.53
CA GLU A 103 -11.22 9.75 -9.73
C GLU A 103 -10.15 8.81 -9.18
N ILE A 104 -10.53 7.65 -8.64
CA ILE A 104 -9.56 6.64 -8.17
C ILE A 104 -8.65 6.19 -9.32
N LEU A 105 -9.21 5.85 -10.48
CA LEU A 105 -8.42 5.43 -11.65
C LEU A 105 -7.44 6.51 -12.08
N ARG A 106 -7.89 7.77 -12.17
CA ARG A 106 -7.03 8.91 -12.49
C ARG A 106 -5.94 9.11 -11.44
N MET A 107 -6.24 8.91 -10.15
CA MET A 107 -5.23 8.97 -9.09
C MET A 107 -4.17 7.88 -9.26
N LEU A 108 -4.57 6.65 -9.56
CA LEU A 108 -3.66 5.53 -9.81
C LEU A 108 -2.81 5.76 -11.06
N GLU A 109 -3.41 6.20 -12.16
CA GLU A 109 -2.68 6.55 -13.40
C GLU A 109 -1.68 7.67 -13.15
N ASN A 110 -2.07 8.70 -12.38
CA ASN A 110 -1.16 9.78 -11.97
C ASN A 110 -0.04 9.28 -11.05
N LEU A 111 -0.22 8.19 -10.31
CA LEU A 111 0.85 7.58 -9.51
C LEU A 111 1.80 6.79 -10.41
N ASP A 112 1.28 6.04 -11.37
CA ASP A 112 2.07 5.22 -12.29
C ASP A 112 2.85 6.07 -13.31
N ALA A 113 2.27 7.20 -13.75
CA ALA A 113 2.92 8.13 -14.68
C ALA A 113 4.01 8.99 -14.02
N ARG A 114 4.10 9.02 -12.68
CA ARG A 114 5.12 9.82 -11.98
C ARG A 114 6.50 9.27 -12.27
N ARG A 115 7.39 10.17 -12.68
CA ARG A 115 8.81 9.86 -12.77
C ARG A 115 9.35 9.60 -11.35
N PRO A 116 10.10 8.51 -11.13
CA PRO A 116 10.71 8.25 -9.84
C PRO A 116 11.56 9.42 -9.36
N ALA A 117 11.18 10.04 -8.25
CA ALA A 117 12.03 10.99 -7.56
C ALA A 117 13.07 10.19 -6.77
N VAL A 118 14.35 10.32 -7.16
CA VAL A 118 15.45 9.57 -6.55
C VAL A 118 15.77 10.18 -5.18
N ASN A 119 15.46 9.45 -4.11
CA ASN A 119 15.80 9.81 -2.75
C ASN A 119 17.16 9.22 -2.38
N ARG A 120 18.17 10.10 -2.26
CA ARG A 120 19.55 9.71 -1.92
C ARG A 120 19.93 10.16 -0.52
N ARG A 121 20.81 9.40 0.13
CA ARG A 121 21.44 9.72 1.42
C ARG A 121 22.81 10.38 1.19
N TYR A 122 22.83 11.42 0.37
CA TYR A 122 24.08 12.03 -0.10
C TYR A 122 24.73 12.99 0.90
N THR A 123 23.98 13.48 1.90
CA THR A 123 24.53 14.29 2.99
C THR A 123 24.52 13.55 4.32
N GLU A 124 25.50 13.87 5.16
CA GLU A 124 25.56 13.36 6.53
C GLU A 124 24.33 13.80 7.34
N GLU A 125 23.79 14.98 7.06
CA GLU A 125 22.56 15.46 7.69
C GLU A 125 21.35 14.57 7.36
N ILE A 126 21.16 14.20 6.09
CA ILE A 126 20.07 13.30 5.68
C ILE A 126 20.29 11.92 6.31
N ALA A 127 21.53 11.41 6.31
CA ALA A 127 21.85 10.13 6.94
C ALA A 127 21.55 10.12 8.45
N ARG A 128 21.79 11.24 9.15
CA ARG A 128 21.43 11.40 10.57
C ARG A 128 19.92 11.53 10.79
N ARG A 129 19.21 12.21 9.89
CA ARG A 129 17.75 12.43 9.98
C ARG A 129 16.93 11.20 9.59
N VAL A 130 17.46 10.32 8.76
CA VAL A 130 16.78 9.11 8.29
C VAL A 130 17.57 7.88 8.77
N PRO A 131 17.54 7.52 10.06
CA PRO A 131 18.37 6.43 10.56
C PRO A 131 17.97 5.04 10.04
N TYR A 132 16.71 4.84 9.63
CA TYR A 132 16.22 3.52 9.22
C TYR A 132 16.32 3.33 7.72
N ARG A 133 16.65 2.11 7.31
CA ARG A 133 16.84 1.69 5.92
C ARG A 133 15.66 0.93 5.37
N ILE A 134 15.54 0.95 4.05
CA ILE A 134 14.52 0.15 3.36
C ILE A 134 14.82 -1.33 3.55
N GLY A 135 13.77 -2.11 3.78
CA GLY A 135 13.87 -3.53 4.08
C GLY A 135 14.05 -3.85 5.56
N GLN A 136 14.32 -2.87 6.42
CA GLN A 136 14.33 -3.14 7.86
C GLN A 136 12.93 -3.47 8.38
N VAL A 137 12.87 -4.50 9.20
CA VAL A 137 11.65 -4.93 9.87
C VAL A 137 11.50 -4.13 11.16
N PHE A 138 10.28 -3.71 11.47
CA PHE A 138 9.98 -2.95 12.67
C PHE A 138 8.75 -3.48 13.38
N ARG A 139 8.67 -3.15 14.67
CA ARG A 139 7.50 -3.24 15.51
C ARG A 139 6.99 -1.83 15.76
N HIS A 140 5.69 -1.61 15.62
CA HIS A 140 5.10 -0.33 15.98
C HIS A 140 5.09 -0.16 17.50
N ARG A 141 5.68 0.92 18.03
CA ARG A 141 5.90 1.14 19.46
C ARG A 141 4.63 1.10 20.32
N ARG A 142 3.52 1.67 19.83
CA ARG A 142 2.22 1.70 20.54
C ARG A 142 1.37 0.44 20.33
N TYR A 143 1.16 0.04 19.08
CA TYR A 143 0.21 -1.00 18.71
C TYR A 143 0.83 -2.40 18.56
N GLY A 144 2.15 -2.53 18.57
CA GLY A 144 2.87 -3.80 18.59
C GLY A 144 2.83 -4.62 17.28
N TYR A 145 2.15 -4.16 16.23
CA TYR A 145 2.17 -4.87 14.95
C TYR A 145 3.55 -4.78 14.28
N VAL A 146 3.85 -5.79 13.46
CA VAL A 146 5.12 -5.90 12.73
C VAL A 146 4.92 -5.50 11.26
N GLY A 147 5.87 -4.76 10.71
CA GLY A 147 5.90 -4.37 9.31
C GLY A 147 7.32 -4.23 8.79
N VAL A 148 7.47 -3.90 7.51
CA VAL A 148 8.77 -3.59 6.89
C VAL A 148 8.72 -2.23 6.22
N ILE A 149 9.83 -1.50 6.33
CA ILE A 149 10.00 -0.17 5.73
C ILE A 149 10.22 -0.34 4.22
N ASN A 150 9.38 0.27 3.39
CA ASN A 150 9.52 0.26 1.92
C ASN A 150 9.80 1.65 1.33
N GLY A 151 9.82 2.70 2.15
CA GLY A 151 10.22 4.04 1.71
C GLY A 151 10.41 5.02 2.86
N TRP A 152 10.95 6.20 2.54
CA TRP A 152 11.09 7.33 3.46
C TRP A 152 10.95 8.65 2.73
N ALA A 153 10.54 9.69 3.46
CA ALA A 153 10.52 11.08 3.03
C ALA A 153 11.04 11.96 4.18
N ALA A 154 12.13 12.68 3.93
CA ALA A 154 12.65 13.68 4.86
C ALA A 154 11.86 14.99 4.70
N ALA A 155 11.45 15.62 5.80
CA ALA A 155 10.68 16.87 5.76
C ALA A 155 11.36 17.92 4.86
N GLY A 156 10.60 18.48 3.91
CA GLY A 156 11.07 19.44 2.90
C GLY A 156 11.48 18.85 1.56
N LEU A 157 11.58 17.52 1.45
CA LEU A 157 11.63 16.80 0.17
C LEU A 157 10.23 16.22 -0.06
N ALA A 158 9.66 16.49 -1.25
CA ALA A 158 8.29 16.18 -1.64
C ALA A 158 7.78 14.87 -1.03
N GLY A 159 6.61 14.93 -0.39
CA GLY A 159 6.01 13.80 0.29
C GLY A 159 5.87 12.61 -0.68
N LEU A 160 5.98 11.39 -0.16
CA LEU A 160 5.51 10.25 -0.91
C LEU A 160 4.02 10.46 -1.17
N PRO A 161 3.57 10.53 -2.44
CA PRO A 161 2.16 10.55 -2.76
C PRO A 161 1.63 9.15 -2.48
N THR A 162 1.21 8.91 -1.25
CA THR A 162 0.36 7.76 -0.96
C THR A 162 -0.98 8.01 -1.64
N PRO A 163 -1.55 7.02 -2.35
CA PRO A 163 -2.86 7.15 -2.96
C PRO A 163 -3.84 7.74 -1.94
N HIS A 164 -3.84 7.25 -0.69
CA HIS A 164 -4.82 7.62 0.34
C HIS A 164 -4.58 8.92 1.11
N PHE A 165 -3.60 9.73 0.73
CA PHE A 165 -3.43 11.05 1.32
C PHE A 165 -3.23 12.07 0.21
N VAL A 166 -4.23 12.95 0.09
CA VAL A 166 -4.01 14.30 -0.43
C VAL A 166 -2.85 14.83 0.41
N GLU A 167 -1.79 15.35 -0.24
CA GLU A 167 -0.89 16.26 0.46
C GLU A 167 -1.80 17.21 1.22
N ASP A 168 -1.65 17.37 2.54
CA ASP A 168 -2.25 18.53 3.19
C ASP A 168 -1.72 19.70 2.37
N GLY A 169 -2.57 20.22 1.49
CA GLY A 169 -2.28 21.41 0.76
C GLY A 169 -1.86 22.40 1.82
N ASP A 170 -0.90 23.23 1.50
CA ASP A 170 -0.80 24.51 2.16
C ASP A 170 -2.18 25.18 2.03
N GLU A 171 -3.08 24.92 2.99
CA GLU A 171 -4.27 25.68 3.26
C GLU A 171 -3.77 27.01 3.82
N ASP A 172 -3.21 27.81 2.93
CA ASP A 172 -3.13 29.25 3.04
C ASP A 172 -4.56 29.78 2.80
N VAL A 173 -5.48 29.39 3.70
CA VAL A 173 -6.77 30.06 3.84
C VAL A 173 -6.45 31.26 4.72
N GLY A 174 -6.35 32.41 4.06
CA GLY A 174 -5.64 33.57 4.55
C GLY A 174 -6.16 34.17 5.85
N GLU A 175 -5.26 34.89 6.50
CA GLU A 175 -5.61 36.15 7.17
C GLU A 175 -4.36 37.03 7.21
N GLU A 176 -4.51 38.25 6.69
CA GLU A 176 -3.56 39.34 6.81
C GLU A 176 -3.27 39.62 8.28
N GLY A 177 -2.00 39.47 8.70
CA GLY A 177 -1.62 39.82 10.06
C GLY A 177 -0.14 39.54 10.33
N GLY A 178 0.67 40.59 10.31
CA GLY A 178 2.08 40.54 10.67
C GLY A 178 2.28 39.95 12.07
N GLY A 179 3.16 38.96 12.17
CA GLY A 179 3.54 38.32 13.43
C GLY A 179 4.70 37.35 13.20
N GLU A 180 5.92 37.85 13.35
CA GLU A 180 7.11 37.02 13.52
C GLU A 180 6.88 36.12 14.75
N GLY A 181 6.90 34.79 14.59
CA GLY A 181 6.92 33.89 15.75
C GLY A 181 6.31 32.49 15.65
N VAL A 182 5.78 32.03 14.51
CA VAL A 182 5.14 30.69 14.45
C VAL A 182 5.52 29.88 13.19
N ARG A 183 6.78 29.95 12.74
CA ARG A 183 7.28 29.17 11.59
C ARG A 183 8.30 28.07 11.92
N ASP A 184 8.60 27.83 13.20
CA ASP A 184 9.74 26.99 13.60
C ASP A 184 9.36 25.55 14.05
N GLY A 185 8.08 25.24 14.25
CA GLY A 185 7.65 23.97 14.89
C GLY A 185 7.44 22.76 13.99
N ARG A 186 7.37 22.92 12.65
CA ARG A 186 7.07 21.82 11.71
C ARG A 186 8.27 21.39 10.84
N ARG A 187 9.44 21.98 11.05
CA ARG A 187 10.67 21.64 10.32
C ARG A 187 11.41 20.50 11.05
N GLY A 188 11.27 19.26 10.58
CA GLY A 188 12.24 18.21 10.93
C GLY A 188 11.73 16.81 11.25
N ARG A 189 10.44 16.49 11.09
CA ARG A 189 9.94 15.12 11.31
C ARG A 189 10.15 14.24 10.07
N THR A 190 10.88 13.14 10.23
CA THR A 190 11.06 12.11 9.20
C THR A 190 9.90 11.13 9.24
N TYR A 191 9.33 10.85 8.07
CA TYR A 191 8.30 9.84 7.91
C TYR A 191 8.82 8.68 7.04
N TYR A 192 8.35 7.48 7.37
CA TYR A 192 8.62 6.26 6.64
C TYR A 192 7.32 5.71 6.05
N THR A 193 7.41 5.17 4.85
CA THR A 193 6.36 4.32 4.31
C THR A 193 6.71 2.88 4.62
N CYS A 194 5.69 2.14 5.03
CA CYS A 194 5.80 0.80 5.55
C CYS A 194 4.72 -0.08 4.95
N LEU A 195 5.00 -1.37 4.85
CA LEU A 195 4.00 -2.40 4.58
C LEU A 195 3.81 -3.31 5.78
N ARG A 196 2.60 -3.83 5.91
CA ARG A 196 2.19 -4.88 6.85
C ARG A 196 1.21 -5.83 6.12
N PRO A 197 0.88 -7.01 6.67
CA PRO A 197 0.10 -8.02 5.95
C PRO A 197 -1.18 -7.54 5.25
N ASN A 198 -1.90 -6.55 5.80
CA ASN A 198 -3.19 -6.09 5.24
C ASN A 198 -3.16 -4.66 4.68
N CYS A 199 -1.97 -4.04 4.60
CA CYS A 199 -1.81 -2.67 4.14
C CYS A 199 -0.39 -2.48 3.63
N ASP A 200 -0.26 -2.24 2.33
CA ASP A 200 1.05 -2.09 1.67
C ASP A 200 1.58 -0.64 1.68
N ARG A 201 0.76 0.31 2.14
CA ARG A 201 1.03 1.76 2.12
C ARG A 201 0.64 2.43 3.44
N LEU A 202 1.49 2.29 4.45
CA LEU A 202 1.33 2.92 5.75
C LEU A 202 2.39 4.00 6.00
N ARG A 203 1.99 5.21 6.39
CA ARG A 203 2.92 6.28 6.76
C ARG A 203 3.11 6.34 8.27
N LEU A 204 4.35 6.22 8.71
CA LEU A 204 4.74 6.22 10.13
C LEU A 204 5.79 7.30 10.42
N ALA A 205 5.65 7.98 11.55
CA ALA A 205 6.68 8.88 12.05
C ALA A 205 7.85 8.07 12.63
N GLN A 206 9.07 8.56 12.51
CA GLN A 206 10.28 7.89 12.98
C GLN A 206 10.16 7.38 14.43
N GLU A 207 9.61 8.19 15.33
CA GLU A 207 9.46 7.87 16.76
C GLU A 207 8.54 6.68 17.07
N THR A 208 7.73 6.25 16.09
CA THR A 208 6.79 5.13 16.25
C THR A 208 7.41 3.78 15.90
N ILE A 209 8.62 3.77 15.33
CA ILE A 209 9.29 2.61 14.77
C ILE A 209 10.31 2.06 15.76
N GLU A 210 10.22 0.76 16.04
CA GLU A 210 11.22 0.00 16.80
C GLU A 210 11.78 -1.11 15.91
N ILE A 211 13.07 -1.08 15.60
CA ILE A 211 13.68 -2.05 14.68
C ILE A 211 13.75 -3.43 15.32
N ILE A 212 13.31 -4.44 14.58
CA ILE A 212 13.42 -5.85 14.94
C ILE A 212 14.70 -6.40 14.33
N THR A 213 15.54 -7.00 15.17
CA THR A 213 16.77 -7.68 14.76
C THR A 213 16.70 -9.20 14.91
N ASP A 214 15.64 -9.72 15.52
CA ASP A 214 15.38 -11.15 15.66
C ASP A 214 14.41 -11.65 14.58
N PRO A 215 14.87 -12.50 13.64
CA PRO A 215 14.02 -13.09 12.61
C PRO A 215 12.86 -13.93 13.13
N SER A 216 12.96 -14.46 14.36
CA SER A 216 11.91 -15.31 14.95
C SER A 216 10.62 -14.54 15.27
N LEU A 217 10.73 -13.22 15.45
CA LEU A 217 9.62 -12.33 15.76
C LEU A 217 8.83 -11.90 14.52
N ILE A 218 9.27 -12.30 13.33
CA ILE A 218 8.65 -11.88 12.07
C ILE A 218 7.47 -12.80 11.73
N PRO A 219 6.25 -12.27 11.61
CA PRO A 219 5.09 -13.05 11.20
C PRO A 219 5.29 -13.63 9.80
N LYS A 220 4.91 -14.90 9.60
CA LYS A 220 5.05 -15.60 8.30
C LYS A 220 4.32 -14.87 7.17
N GLN A 221 3.16 -14.29 7.49
CA GLN A 221 2.34 -13.50 6.56
C GLN A 221 3.14 -12.35 5.92
N LEU A 222 4.06 -11.73 6.68
CA LEU A 222 4.85 -10.61 6.19
C LEU A 222 5.74 -11.02 5.01
N PHE A 223 6.23 -12.27 4.99
CA PHE A 223 7.07 -12.77 3.91
C PHE A 223 6.33 -12.88 2.57
N PHE A 224 5.03 -13.16 2.59
CA PHE A 224 4.22 -13.23 1.39
C PHE A 224 3.99 -11.82 0.80
N VAL A 225 3.60 -10.86 1.64
CA VAL A 225 3.30 -9.49 1.19
C VAL A 225 4.56 -8.72 0.82
N ALA A 226 5.67 -8.94 1.54
CA ALA A 226 6.95 -8.32 1.22
C ALA A 226 7.47 -8.71 -0.17
N GLY A 227 7.04 -9.86 -0.72
CA GLY A 227 7.38 -10.28 -2.08
C GLY A 227 6.98 -9.29 -3.18
N LYS A 228 6.01 -8.39 -2.92
CA LYS A 228 5.61 -7.31 -3.85
C LYS A 228 6.74 -6.29 -4.09
N PHE A 229 7.62 -6.08 -3.11
CA PHE A 229 8.63 -5.00 -3.15
C PHE A 229 10.09 -5.49 -2.98
N PHE A 230 10.28 -6.66 -2.38
CA PHE A 230 11.59 -7.15 -1.95
C PHE A 230 11.97 -8.46 -2.64
N LYS A 231 13.27 -8.66 -2.87
CA LYS A 231 13.77 -9.86 -3.58
C LYS A 231 13.79 -11.11 -2.71
N ARG A 232 14.24 -10.95 -1.47
CA ARG A 232 14.41 -12.03 -0.48
C ARG A 232 14.54 -11.44 0.91
N PHE A 233 14.41 -12.30 1.91
CA PHE A 233 14.74 -11.97 3.29
C PHE A 233 16.13 -12.50 3.65
N ASP A 234 16.97 -11.64 4.21
CA ASP A 234 18.27 -11.99 4.78
C ASP A 234 18.14 -12.19 6.29
N ARG A 235 18.40 -13.42 6.73
CA ARG A 235 18.29 -13.82 8.15
C ARG A 235 19.46 -13.36 9.00
N GLU A 236 20.63 -13.10 8.39
CA GLU A 236 21.82 -12.67 9.15
C GLU A 236 21.67 -11.22 9.60
N THR A 237 21.15 -10.37 8.72
CA THR A 237 20.92 -8.95 9.00
C THR A 237 19.51 -8.65 9.48
N CYS A 238 18.60 -9.62 9.41
CA CYS A 238 17.17 -9.47 9.71
C CYS A 238 16.50 -8.38 8.84
N THR A 239 16.82 -8.37 7.55
CA THR A 239 16.31 -7.37 6.59
C THR A 239 15.79 -7.98 5.30
N PHE A 240 14.82 -7.33 4.68
CA PHE A 240 14.38 -7.63 3.32
C PHE A 240 15.28 -6.90 2.31
N VAL A 241 15.82 -7.63 1.34
CA VAL A 241 16.71 -7.04 0.33
C VAL A 241 15.89 -6.23 -0.67
N SER A 242 16.12 -4.91 -0.69
CA SER A 242 15.44 -3.93 -1.55
C SER A 242 15.56 -4.26 -3.03
N ASN A 243 14.43 -4.20 -3.75
CA ASN A 243 14.40 -4.11 -5.21
C ASN A 243 14.15 -2.68 -5.71
N ILE A 244 13.93 -1.72 -4.81
CA ILE A 244 13.39 -0.38 -5.10
C ILE A 244 14.53 0.62 -5.40
N ARG A 245 15.47 0.23 -6.27
CA ARG A 245 16.69 1.01 -6.53
C ARG A 245 16.45 2.28 -7.33
N GLU A 246 15.34 2.34 -8.06
CA GLU A 246 14.95 3.51 -8.85
C GLU A 246 14.52 4.70 -7.98
N PHE A 247 13.91 4.44 -6.82
CA PHE A 247 13.56 5.46 -5.84
C PHE A 247 14.62 5.63 -4.76
N TYR A 248 15.28 4.53 -4.36
CA TYR A 248 16.21 4.51 -3.23
C TYR A 248 17.47 3.71 -3.57
N PRO A 249 18.44 4.31 -4.29
CA PRO A 249 19.62 3.59 -4.76
C PRO A 249 20.64 3.26 -3.65
N ASP A 250 20.56 3.95 -2.51
CA ASP A 250 21.52 3.83 -1.40
C ASP A 250 21.08 2.82 -0.31
N ASP A 251 19.92 2.19 -0.49
CA ASP A 251 19.29 1.20 0.41
C ASP A 251 19.15 -0.17 -0.28
#